data_AF-A0A849SS56-F1
#
_entry.id   AF-A0A849SS56-F1
#
_cell.length_a   1.000
_cell.length_b   1.000
_cell.length_c   1.000
_cell.angle_alpha   90.00
_cell.angle_beta   90.00
_cell.angle_gamma   90.00
#
_symmetry.space_group_name_H-M   'P 1'
#
loop_
_entity.id
_entity.type
_entity.pdbx_description
1 polymer ?
#
loop_
_entity_poly.entity_id
_entity_poly.type
_entity_poly.pdbx_seq_one_letter_code
_entity_poly.pdbx_strand_id
1 'polypeptide(L)'
;MSERELATIVSSARRALERLAAAGEGDLIVSGAAVARRARRLVPAPELEEFVFTDTLTPPQEALNPRDLAARGTIHDLALPVLEQVAAEARACTKCGLCETRTHAVPGVGSARTGIVFVGEAPGADEDAKG
;
A
#
# COMPACT_ATOMS: atom_id res chain seq x y z
N MET A 1 18.84 18.17 35.90
CA MET A 1 18.97 16.70 35.80
C MET A 1 20.37 16.32 36.20
N SER A 2 20.50 15.52 37.26
CA SER A 2 21.78 15.00 37.73
C SER A 2 22.20 13.78 36.89
N GLU A 3 23.50 13.50 36.79
CA GLU A 3 24.02 12.32 36.07
C GLU A 3 23.40 11.01 36.56
N ARG A 4 23.02 10.94 37.84
CA ARG A 4 22.36 9.76 38.44
C ARG A 4 20.96 9.53 37.88
N GLU A 5 20.21 10.59 37.61
CA GLU A 5 18.87 10.49 37.02
C GLU A 5 18.96 10.00 35.57
N LEU A 6 19.95 10.50 34.82
CA LEU A 6 20.20 10.10 33.43
C LEU A 6 20.62 8.62 33.34
N ALA A 7 21.51 8.17 34.23
CA ALA A 7 21.91 6.77 34.32
C ALA A 7 20.74 5.83 34.69
N THR A 8 19.81 6.31 35.53
CA THR A 8 18.61 5.56 35.92
C THR A 8 17.63 5.42 34.76
N ILE A 9 17.43 6.48 33.97
CA ILE A 9 16.57 6.45 32.78
C ILE A 9 17.12 5.46 31.74
N VAL A 10 18.43 5.52 31.46
CA VAL A 10 19.08 4.65 30.45
C VAL A 10 19.01 3.17 30.87
N SER A 11 19.31 2.87 32.14
CA SER A 11 19.24 1.49 32.64
C SER A 11 17.82 0.92 32.67
N SER A 12 16.83 1.77 32.94
CA SER A 12 15.41 1.40 32.91
C SER A 12 14.91 1.12 31.49
N ALA A 13 15.28 1.96 30.52
CA ALA A 13 14.96 1.76 29.10
C ALA A 13 15.60 0.46 28.57
N ARG A 14 16.85 0.18 28.94
CA ARG A 14 17.54 -1.06 28.54
C ARG A 14 16.82 -2.30 29.04
N ARG A 15 16.42 -2.33 30.32
CA ARG A 15 15.67 -3.45 30.91
C ARG A 15 14.28 -3.61 30.30
N ALA A 16 13.61 -2.53 29.93
CA ALA A 16 12.31 -2.59 29.26
C ALA A 16 12.44 -3.22 27.87
N LEU A 17 13.46 -2.83 27.10
CA LEU A 17 13.77 -3.42 25.80
C LEU A 17 14.14 -4.90 25.91
N GLU A 18 14.94 -5.28 26.92
CA GLU A 18 15.29 -6.69 27.20
C GLU A 18 14.05 -7.55 27.50
N ARG A 19 13.06 -6.99 28.21
CA ARG A 19 11.80 -7.69 28.52
C ARG A 19 10.89 -7.83 27.31
N LEU A 20 10.78 -6.78 26.48
CA LEU A 20 10.02 -6.81 25.24
C LEU A 20 10.63 -7.83 24.26
N ALA A 21 11.96 -7.87 24.17
CA ALA A 21 12.67 -8.87 23.37
C ALA A 21 12.42 -10.30 23.87
N ALA A 22 12.34 -10.52 25.18
CA ALA A 22 12.04 -11.83 25.77
C ALA A 22 10.57 -12.25 25.61
N ALA A 23 9.64 -11.29 25.46
CA ALA A 23 8.21 -11.54 25.34
C ALA A 23 7.75 -11.85 23.89
N GLY A 24 8.60 -11.63 22.88
CA GLY A 24 8.25 -11.94 21.49
C GLY A 24 7.16 -11.04 20.88
N GLU A 25 6.84 -9.92 21.52
CA GLU A 25 5.91 -8.91 21.02
C GLU A 25 6.70 -7.66 20.58
N GLY A 26 6.94 -7.55 19.27
CA GLY A 26 7.50 -6.36 18.64
C GLY A 26 8.37 -6.64 17.42
N ASP A 27 8.00 -6.10 16.26
CA ASP A 27 8.79 -6.02 15.03
C ASP A 27 9.95 -4.99 15.18
N LEU A 28 10.82 -5.16 16.17
CA LEU A 28 12.03 -4.35 16.28
C LEU A 28 13.18 -5.04 15.55
N ILE A 29 13.46 -4.58 14.33
CA ILE A 29 14.62 -5.01 13.56
C ILE A 29 15.90 -4.42 14.16
N VAL A 30 16.57 -5.20 15.02
CA VAL A 30 18.00 -5.03 15.29
C VAL A 30 18.74 -5.98 14.35
N SER A 31 19.58 -5.40 13.49
CA SER A 31 20.43 -6.07 12.52
C SER A 31 21.12 -7.31 13.12
N GLY A 32 20.90 -8.48 12.50
CA GLY A 32 21.79 -9.63 12.60
C GLY A 32 21.38 -10.77 13.54
N ALA A 33 20.18 -11.34 13.41
CA ALA A 33 19.92 -12.75 13.70
C ALA A 33 18.61 -13.21 13.01
N ALA A 34 18.60 -14.42 12.48
CA ALA A 34 17.60 -14.93 11.54
C ALA A 34 16.15 -14.85 12.09
N VAL A 35 15.30 -14.08 11.40
CA VAL A 35 13.85 -14.08 11.60
C VAL A 35 13.28 -15.39 11.05
N ALA A 36 12.69 -16.20 11.93
CA ALA A 36 11.86 -17.33 11.52
C ALA A 36 10.60 -16.78 10.84
N ARG A 37 10.62 -16.73 9.50
CA ARG A 37 9.47 -16.31 8.70
C ARG A 37 8.33 -17.29 8.93
N ARG A 38 7.18 -16.79 9.38
CA ARG A 38 5.91 -17.53 9.24
C ARG A 38 5.76 -17.85 7.76
N ALA A 39 5.76 -19.14 7.42
CA ALA A 39 5.75 -19.60 6.04
C ALA A 39 4.50 -19.07 5.34
N ARG A 40 4.63 -17.94 4.64
CA ARG A 40 3.68 -17.54 3.62
C ARG A 40 3.66 -18.71 2.64
N ARG A 41 2.48 -19.27 2.34
CA ARG A 41 2.36 -20.23 1.24
C ARG A 41 2.82 -19.50 -0.02
N LEU A 42 4.07 -19.73 -0.38
CA LEU A 42 4.60 -19.32 -1.67
C LEU A 42 3.81 -20.14 -2.69
N VAL A 43 3.06 -19.45 -3.53
CA VAL A 43 2.56 -20.06 -4.76
C VAL A 43 3.83 -20.38 -5.57
N PRO A 44 4.04 -21.64 -6.00
CA PRO A 44 5.20 -21.98 -6.80
C PRO A 44 5.21 -21.06 -8.02
N ALA A 45 6.38 -20.47 -8.29
CA ALA A 45 6.58 -19.71 -9.52
C ALA A 45 6.25 -20.66 -10.69
N PRO A 46 5.42 -20.24 -11.66
CA PRO A 46 5.21 -21.07 -12.85
C PRO A 46 6.57 -21.33 -13.50
N GLU A 47 6.80 -22.59 -13.88
CA GLU A 47 8.00 -22.99 -14.61
C GLU A 47 8.07 -22.17 -15.90
N LEU A 48 9.20 -21.46 -16.09
CA LEU A 48 9.40 -20.55 -17.20
C LEU A 48 9.56 -21.36 -18.50
N GLU A 49 8.46 -21.64 -19.20
CA GLU A 49 8.51 -22.03 -20.61
C GLU A 49 9.19 -20.90 -21.40
N GLU A 50 10.13 -21.24 -22.28
CA GLU A 50 10.99 -20.31 -23.02
C GLU A 50 10.18 -19.17 -23.66
N PHE A 51 10.31 -17.98 -23.09
CA PHE A 51 9.66 -16.77 -23.57
C PHE A 51 10.36 -16.31 -24.85
N VAL A 52 9.90 -16.80 -26.00
CA VAL A 52 10.31 -16.27 -27.31
C VAL A 52 9.75 -14.86 -27.42
N PHE A 53 10.59 -13.84 -27.21
CA PHE A 53 10.22 -12.45 -27.44
C PHE A 53 10.15 -12.20 -28.94
N THR A 54 9.05 -12.63 -29.58
CA THR A 54 8.74 -12.18 -30.94
C THR A 54 8.33 -10.72 -30.83
N ASP A 55 9.18 -9.84 -31.36
CA ASP A 55 8.99 -8.39 -31.46
C ASP A 55 7.84 -8.01 -32.42
N THR A 56 6.64 -8.47 -32.10
CA THR A 56 5.36 -8.04 -32.69
C THR A 56 4.34 -7.82 -31.59
N LEU A 57 4.78 -7.17 -30.51
CA LEU A 57 3.88 -6.35 -29.70
C LEU A 57 3.56 -5.08 -30.51
N THR A 58 2.84 -5.23 -31.62
CA THR A 58 1.98 -4.13 -32.04
C THR A 58 0.81 -4.18 -31.06
N PRO A 59 0.75 -3.31 -30.03
CA PRO A 59 -0.43 -3.28 -29.19
C PRO A 59 -1.62 -3.08 -30.13
N PRO A 60 -2.75 -3.79 -29.96
CA PRO A 60 -3.97 -3.37 -30.59
C PRO A 60 -4.16 -1.91 -30.18
N GLN A 61 -3.99 -0.98 -31.11
CA GLN A 61 -4.14 0.45 -30.87
C GLN A 61 -5.64 0.75 -30.85
N GLU A 62 -6.41 -0.02 -30.08
CA GLU A 62 -7.60 0.53 -29.47
C GLU A 62 -7.09 1.57 -28.49
N ALA A 63 -7.43 2.83 -28.73
CA ALA A 63 -6.88 3.92 -27.95
C ALA A 63 -7.21 3.65 -26.47
N LEU A 64 -6.19 3.30 -25.67
CA LEU A 64 -6.28 3.15 -24.20
C LEU A 64 -6.91 4.40 -23.54
N ASN A 65 -6.99 5.49 -24.29
CA ASN A 65 -7.75 6.69 -24.02
C ASN A 65 -8.49 7.13 -25.30
N PRO A 66 -9.78 6.83 -25.48
CA PRO A 66 -10.52 7.29 -26.66
C PRO A 66 -10.45 8.82 -26.72
N ARG A 67 -10.03 9.39 -27.85
CA ARG A 67 -10.01 10.85 -28.05
C ARG A 67 -11.42 11.42 -28.19
N ASP A 68 -12.38 10.56 -28.50
CA ASP A 68 -13.79 10.91 -28.59
C ASP A 68 -14.40 11.15 -27.21
N LEU A 69 -14.98 12.34 -27.02
CA LEU A 69 -15.63 12.74 -25.79
C LEU A 69 -16.90 11.92 -25.51
N ALA A 70 -17.60 11.45 -26.55
CA ALA A 70 -18.78 10.60 -26.37
C ALA A 70 -18.38 9.22 -25.83
N ALA A 71 -17.37 8.58 -26.43
CA ALA A 71 -16.79 7.35 -25.92
C ALA A 71 -16.26 7.48 -24.47
N ARG A 72 -15.60 8.60 -24.13
CA ARG A 72 -15.20 8.90 -22.74
C ARG A 72 -16.39 9.04 -21.79
N GLY A 73 -17.49 9.63 -22.27
CA GLY A 73 -18.75 9.70 -21.53
C GLY A 73 -19.28 8.31 -21.18
N THR A 74 -19.37 7.42 -22.17
CA THR A 74 -19.81 6.03 -21.95
C THR A 74 -18.92 5.29 -20.95
N ILE A 75 -17.60 5.42 -21.06
CA ILE A 75 -16.66 4.81 -20.10
C ILE A 75 -16.90 5.37 -18.70
N HIS A 76 -17.09 6.67 -18.57
CA HIS A 76 -17.35 7.31 -17.28
C HIS A 76 -18.62 6.76 -16.62
N ASP A 77 -19.72 6.67 -17.37
CA ASP A 77 -21.01 6.22 -16.85
C ASP A 77 -20.95 4.75 -16.42
N LEU A 78 -20.24 3.90 -17.17
CA LEU A 78 -20.03 2.50 -16.83
C LEU A 78 -19.08 2.32 -15.63
N ALA A 79 -18.06 3.17 -15.51
CA ALA A 79 -17.04 3.05 -14.48
C ALA A 79 -17.50 3.58 -13.12
N LEU A 80 -18.40 4.56 -13.07
CA LEU A 80 -18.82 5.22 -11.83
C LEU A 80 -19.26 4.24 -10.72
N PRO A 81 -20.20 3.30 -10.95
CA PRO A 81 -20.61 2.36 -9.90
C PRO A 81 -19.46 1.42 -9.47
N VAL A 82 -18.57 1.05 -10.40
CA VAL A 82 -17.41 0.20 -10.10
C VAL A 82 -16.40 0.97 -9.24
N LEU A 83 -16.15 2.24 -9.54
CA LEU A 83 -15.25 3.09 -8.76
C LEU A 83 -15.79 3.34 -7.35
N GLU A 84 -17.11 3.49 -7.19
CA GLU A 84 -17.76 3.58 -5.88
C GLU A 84 -17.58 2.29 -5.07
N GLN A 85 -17.72 1.12 -5.71
CA GLN A 85 -17.46 -0.17 -5.06
C GLN A 85 -15.99 -0.29 -4.63
N VAL A 86 -15.05 0.03 -5.52
CA VAL A 86 -13.60 0.02 -5.20
C VAL A 86 -13.28 0.97 -4.05
N ALA A 87 -13.90 2.16 -4.03
CA ALA A 87 -13.74 3.11 -2.94
C ALA A 87 -14.29 2.58 -1.61
N ALA A 88 -15.42 1.86 -1.63
CA ALA A 88 -15.96 1.19 -0.45
C ALA A 88 -15.02 0.08 0.06
N GLU A 89 -14.49 -0.74 -0.83
CA GLU A 89 -13.51 -1.78 -0.50
C GLU A 89 -12.21 -1.18 0.07
N ALA A 90 -11.72 -0.08 -0.50
CA ALA A 90 -10.54 0.62 -0.01
C ALA A 90 -10.74 1.18 1.41
N ARG A 91 -11.91 1.77 1.69
CA ARG A 91 -12.28 2.27 3.02
C ARG A 91 -12.27 1.16 4.07
N ALA A 92 -12.77 -0.03 3.73
CA ALA A 92 -12.80 -1.20 4.62
C ALA A 92 -11.49 -2.02 4.63
N CYS A 93 -10.47 -1.64 3.84
CA CYS A 93 -9.31 -2.51 3.59
C CYS A 93 -8.39 -2.66 4.81
N THR A 94 -8.17 -3.89 5.26
CA THR A 94 -7.27 -4.24 6.37
C THR A 94 -6.11 -5.15 5.94
N LYS A 95 -5.74 -5.11 4.64
CA LYS A 95 -4.76 -6.04 4.05
C LYS A 95 -3.30 -5.78 4.45
N CYS A 96 -2.98 -4.63 5.04
CA CYS A 96 -1.64 -4.27 5.51
C CYS A 96 -1.70 -3.32 6.73
N GLY A 97 -0.59 -3.15 7.44
CA GLY A 97 -0.53 -2.37 8.69
C GLY A 97 -0.88 -0.87 8.55
N LEU A 98 -0.96 -0.32 7.33
CA LEU A 98 -1.40 1.07 7.13
C LEU A 98 -2.84 1.32 7.60
N CYS A 99 -3.67 0.28 7.69
CA CYS A 99 -5.02 0.41 8.23
C CYS A 99 -5.05 0.69 9.74
N GLU A 100 -3.95 0.45 10.46
CA GLU A 100 -3.89 0.59 11.91
C GLU A 100 -3.69 2.04 12.35
N THR A 101 -3.03 2.85 11.52
CA THR A 101 -2.65 4.24 11.86
C THR A 101 -3.44 5.30 11.10
N ARG A 102 -4.07 4.96 9.98
CA ARG A 102 -4.85 5.92 9.17
C ARG A 102 -6.15 6.30 9.89
N THR A 103 -6.56 7.55 9.74
CA THR A 103 -7.89 8.00 10.16
C THR A 103 -8.93 7.64 9.11
N HIS A 104 -8.62 7.92 7.84
CA HIS A 104 -9.50 7.64 6.71
C HIS A 104 -8.70 7.06 5.53
N ALA A 105 -9.26 6.07 4.84
CA ALA A 105 -8.76 5.76 3.52
C ALA A 105 -9.19 6.89 2.56
N VAL A 106 -8.29 7.33 1.70
CA VAL A 106 -8.53 8.42 0.73
C VAL A 106 -8.60 7.83 -0.68
N PRO A 107 -9.76 7.28 -1.11
CA PRO A 107 -9.93 6.90 -2.51
C PRO A 107 -9.87 8.15 -3.40
N GLY A 108 -9.26 8.01 -4.57
CA GLY A 108 -9.06 9.13 -5.49
C GLY A 108 -10.36 9.81 -5.92
N VAL A 109 -10.30 11.11 -6.14
CA VAL A 109 -11.42 11.93 -6.62
C VAL A 109 -11.18 12.40 -8.06
N GLY A 110 -12.24 12.49 -8.86
CA GLY A 110 -12.14 13.02 -10.21
C GLY A 110 -13.19 12.47 -11.17
N SER A 111 -12.98 12.73 -12.45
CA SER A 111 -13.87 12.27 -13.54
C SER A 111 -13.07 11.49 -14.57
N ALA A 112 -13.58 10.32 -14.94
CA ALA A 112 -13.03 9.51 -16.03
C ALA A 112 -13.16 10.20 -17.41
N ARG A 113 -13.95 11.29 -17.53
CA ARG A 113 -14.15 12.04 -18.78
C ARG A 113 -12.91 12.81 -19.23
N THR A 114 -12.00 13.14 -18.32
CA THR A 114 -10.80 13.94 -18.62
C THR A 114 -9.79 13.16 -19.46
N GLY A 115 -9.80 11.82 -19.36
CA GLY A 115 -8.80 10.96 -19.96
C GLY A 115 -7.40 11.14 -19.37
N ILE A 116 -7.25 11.81 -18.22
CA ILE A 116 -5.98 12.04 -17.53
C ILE A 116 -6.17 11.73 -16.05
N VAL A 117 -5.24 10.98 -15.48
CA VAL A 117 -5.21 10.63 -14.05
C VAL A 117 -3.86 11.06 -13.48
N PHE A 118 -3.89 11.70 -12.32
CA PHE A 118 -2.70 11.98 -11.53
C PHE A 118 -2.63 10.98 -10.38
N VAL A 119 -1.47 10.35 -10.19
CA VAL A 119 -1.23 9.36 -9.15
C VAL A 119 -0.06 9.84 -8.29
N GLY A 120 -0.35 10.10 -7.01
CA GLY A 120 0.67 10.45 -6.01
C GLY A 120 1.27 9.22 -5.33
N GLU A 121 2.05 9.45 -4.27
CA GLU A 121 2.65 8.38 -3.46
C GLU A 121 1.63 7.77 -2.48
N ALA A 122 1.14 8.56 -1.53
CA ALA A 122 0.19 8.17 -0.49
C ALA A 122 -0.53 9.42 0.07
N PRO A 123 -1.65 9.26 0.82
CA PRO A 123 -2.29 10.37 1.51
C PRO A 123 -1.36 10.98 2.57
N GLY A 124 -1.28 12.31 2.63
CA GLY A 124 -0.64 13.03 3.72
C GLY A 124 -1.57 13.18 4.93
N ALA A 125 -1.13 13.93 5.93
CA ALA A 125 -1.88 14.10 7.18
C ALA A 125 -3.21 14.87 6.97
N ASP A 126 -3.21 15.91 6.13
CA ASP A 126 -4.42 16.69 5.86
C ASP A 126 -5.42 15.90 5.01
N GLU A 127 -4.95 15.10 4.07
CA GLU A 127 -5.79 14.21 3.27
C GLU A 127 -6.37 13.08 4.13
N ASP A 128 -5.55 12.41 4.94
CA ASP A 128 -6.01 11.36 5.87
C ASP A 128 -7.07 11.89 6.85
N ALA A 129 -6.94 13.13 7.32
CA ALA A 129 -7.93 13.76 8.21
C ALA A 129 -9.25 14.09 7.51
N LYS A 130 -9.24 14.33 6.19
CA LYS A 130 -10.44 14.70 5.41
C LYS A 130 -11.14 13.51 4.76
N GLY A 131 -10.41 12.42 4.48
CA GLY A 131 -10.89 11.29 3.69
C GLY A 131 -10.99 11.60 2.20
#